data_AF-A0A832EX81-F1
#
_entry.id   AF-A0A832EX81-F1
#
_cell.length_a   1.000
_cell.length_b   1.000
_cell.length_c   1.000
_cell.angle_alpha   90.00
_cell.angle_beta   90.00
_cell.angle_gamma   90.00
#
_symmetry.space_group_name_H-M   'P 1'
#
loop_
_entity.id
_entity.type
_entity.pdbx_description
1 polymer ?
#
loop_
_entity_poly.entity_id
_entity_poly.type
_entity_poly.pdbx_seq_one_letter_code
_entity_poly.pdbx_strand_id
1 'polypeptide(L)'
;MQEFFANYSNYILFFHVLSAIIWVGGMIALRFAVHPAMQHIEDPTIKLARTLEFLKRFFMMVIPFIVLLIITAALLAIGLNFKEGDPFLYQVVHVKEGLWTIMTIIFSVIFVRRNRAEKAFIAGDFTETKRQLAPIAAYLIPTNIALGVIALYFGGILRGF
;
A
#
# COMPACT_ATOMS: atom_id res chain seq x y z
N MET A 1 -7.20 16.52 22.74
CA MET A 1 -6.50 15.45 21.99
C MET A 1 -6.15 14.26 22.88
N GLN A 2 -5.49 14.46 24.02
CA GLN A 2 -5.15 13.35 24.95
C GLN A 2 -6.37 12.56 25.43
N GLU A 3 -7.45 13.24 25.83
CA GLU A 3 -8.70 12.58 26.28
C GLU A 3 -9.38 11.76 25.18
N PHE A 4 -9.44 12.28 23.95
CA PHE A 4 -9.94 11.54 22.79
C PHE A 4 -9.09 10.29 22.53
N PHE A 5 -7.77 10.42 22.53
CA PHE A 5 -6.88 9.29 22.32
C PHE A 5 -7.03 8.24 23.42
N ALA A 6 -7.09 8.65 24.68
CA ALA A 6 -7.28 7.75 25.82
C ALA A 6 -8.58 6.94 25.70
N ASN A 7 -9.66 7.55 25.23
CA ASN A 7 -10.97 6.91 25.11
C ASN A 7 -11.09 5.99 23.87
N TYR A 8 -10.30 6.22 22.82
CA TYR A 8 -10.45 5.53 21.53
C TYR A 8 -9.19 4.82 21.01
N SER A 9 -8.12 4.74 21.80
CA SER A 9 -6.81 4.17 21.41
C SER A 9 -6.93 2.78 20.77
N ASN A 10 -7.75 1.89 21.36
CA ASN A 10 -7.99 0.55 20.84
C ASN A 10 -8.59 0.54 19.42
N TYR A 11 -9.55 1.42 19.16
CA TYR A 11 -10.17 1.55 17.83
C TYR A 11 -9.20 2.15 16.82
N ILE A 12 -8.43 3.16 17.23
CA ILE A 12 -7.41 3.78 16.39
C ILE A 12 -6.37 2.74 15.97
N LEU A 13 -5.86 1.95 16.93
CA LEU A 13 -4.91 0.87 16.67
C LEU A 13 -5.53 -0.22 15.78
N PHE A 14 -6.77 -0.63 16.04
CA PHE A 14 -7.47 -1.61 15.22
C PHE A 14 -7.55 -1.16 13.76
N PHE A 15 -8.03 0.05 13.50
CA PHE A 15 -8.13 0.57 12.13
C PHE A 15 -6.76 0.80 11.49
N HIS A 16 -5.74 1.18 12.27
CA HIS A 16 -4.37 1.28 11.78
C HIS A 16 -3.86 -0.07 11.26
N VAL A 17 -3.96 -1.12 12.08
CA VAL A 17 -3.49 -2.46 11.73
C VAL A 17 -4.33 -3.06 10.59
N LEU A 18 -5.65 -2.89 10.63
CA LEU A 18 -6.55 -3.35 9.56
C LEU A 18 -6.18 -2.72 8.21
N SER A 19 -5.92 -1.42 8.17
CA SER A 19 -5.52 -0.73 6.95
C SER A 19 -4.18 -1.24 6.41
N ALA A 20 -3.20 -1.49 7.29
CA ALA A 20 -1.91 -2.06 6.90
C ALA A 20 -2.07 -3.47 6.33
N ILE A 21 -2.92 -4.31 6.94
CA ILE A 21 -3.25 -5.65 6.44
C ILE A 21 -3.87 -5.58 5.06
N ILE A 22 -4.88 -4.73 4.85
CA ILE A 22 -5.57 -4.64 3.57
C ILE A 22 -4.64 -4.15 2.46
N TRP A 23 -3.77 -3.18 2.76
CA TRP A 23 -2.83 -2.68 1.77
C TRP A 23 -1.73 -3.69 1.43
N VAL A 24 -0.96 -4.14 2.42
CA VAL A 24 0.18 -5.05 2.20
C VAL A 24 -0.32 -6.43 1.77
N GLY A 25 -1.32 -6.97 2.46
CA GLY A 25 -1.96 -8.24 2.12
C GLY A 25 -2.62 -8.21 0.74
N GLY A 26 -3.27 -7.10 0.37
CA GLY A 26 -3.82 -6.91 -0.98
C GLY A 26 -2.75 -6.95 -2.08
N MET A 27 -1.58 -6.34 -1.84
CA MET A 27 -0.46 -6.41 -2.79
C MET A 27 0.12 -7.83 -2.89
N ILE A 28 0.22 -8.55 -1.77
CA ILE A 28 0.64 -9.96 -1.73
C ILE A 28 -0.33 -10.81 -2.56
N ALA A 29 -1.64 -10.69 -2.32
CA ALA A 29 -2.65 -11.40 -3.10
C ALA A 29 -2.56 -11.07 -4.60
N LEU A 30 -2.34 -9.80 -4.95
CA LEU A 30 -2.13 -9.38 -6.33
C LEU A 30 -0.90 -10.05 -6.94
N ARG A 31 0.23 -10.10 -6.24
CA ARG A 31 1.48 -10.68 -6.75
C ARG A 31 1.44 -12.20 -6.85
N PHE A 32 0.89 -12.88 -5.87
CA PHE A 32 1.02 -14.34 -5.74
C PHE A 32 -0.20 -15.13 -6.20
N ALA A 33 -1.40 -14.53 -6.22
CA ALA A 33 -2.60 -15.20 -6.72
C ALA A 33 -3.03 -14.63 -8.08
N VAL A 34 -3.23 -13.32 -8.15
CA VAL A 34 -3.86 -12.69 -9.33
C VAL A 34 -2.91 -12.63 -10.51
N HIS A 35 -1.66 -12.20 -10.31
CA HIS A 35 -0.70 -12.06 -11.41
C HIS A 35 -0.42 -13.39 -12.13
N PRO A 36 -0.20 -14.53 -11.44
CA PRO A 36 -0.10 -15.84 -12.08
C PRO A 36 -1.40 -16.27 -12.76
N ALA A 37 -2.56 -16.05 -12.15
CA ALA A 37 -3.85 -16.39 -12.76
C ALA A 37 -4.05 -15.65 -14.11
N MET A 38 -3.69 -14.37 -14.17
CA MET A 38 -3.75 -13.57 -15.41
C MET A 38 -2.79 -14.07 -16.51
N GLN A 39 -1.75 -14.85 -16.17
CA GLN A 39 -0.85 -15.39 -17.19
C GLN A 39 -1.50 -16.50 -18.04
N HIS A 40 -2.56 -17.13 -17.54
CA HIS A 40 -3.28 -18.20 -18.23
C HIS A 40 -4.29 -17.69 -19.27
N ILE A 41 -4.51 -16.37 -19.35
CA ILE A 41 -5.35 -15.77 -20.40
C ILE A 41 -4.53 -15.71 -21.69
N GLU A 42 -4.93 -16.51 -22.68
CA GLU A 42 -4.24 -16.62 -23.97
C GLU A 42 -4.39 -15.36 -24.82
N ASP A 43 -5.60 -14.80 -24.89
CA ASP A 43 -5.84 -13.57 -25.64
C ASP A 43 -5.14 -12.38 -24.94
N PRO A 44 -4.15 -11.75 -25.60
CA PRO A 44 -3.35 -10.69 -24.99
C PRO A 44 -4.18 -9.43 -24.71
N THR A 45 -5.19 -9.13 -25.53
CA THR A 45 -6.06 -7.97 -25.36
C THR A 45 -6.97 -8.16 -24.16
N ILE A 46 -7.58 -9.34 -24.01
CA ILE A 46 -8.41 -9.68 -22.85
C ILE A 46 -7.57 -9.66 -21.58
N LYS A 47 -6.34 -10.21 -21.62
CA LYS A 47 -5.41 -10.20 -20.49
C LYS A 47 -5.08 -8.79 -20.03
N LEU A 48 -4.78 -7.87 -20.96
CA LEU A 48 -4.52 -6.46 -20.65
C LEU A 48 -5.78 -5.80 -20.04
N ALA A 49 -6.94 -6.00 -20.64
CA ALA A 49 -8.21 -5.46 -20.15
C ALA A 49 -8.51 -5.91 -18.70
N ARG A 50 -8.38 -7.21 -18.42
CA ARG A 50 -8.61 -7.78 -17.08
C ARG A 50 -7.59 -7.31 -16.07
N THR A 51 -6.33 -7.15 -16.47
CA THR A 51 -5.30 -6.56 -15.61
C THR A 51 -5.65 -5.12 -15.23
N LEU A 52 -6.08 -4.31 -16.20
CA LEU A 52 -6.49 -2.92 -15.97
C LEU A 52 -7.71 -2.80 -15.07
N GLU A 53 -8.71 -3.65 -15.29
CA GLU A 53 -9.93 -3.71 -14.47
C GLU A 53 -9.60 -4.11 -13.03
N PHE A 54 -8.79 -5.16 -12.86
CA PHE A 54 -8.40 -5.63 -11.54
C PHE A 54 -7.65 -4.53 -10.77
N LEU A 55 -6.66 -3.90 -11.39
CA LEU A 55 -5.91 -2.80 -10.77
C LEU A 55 -6.83 -1.64 -10.37
N LYS A 56 -7.86 -1.33 -11.19
CA LYS A 56 -8.86 -0.30 -10.83
C LYS A 56 -9.58 -0.65 -9.53
N ARG A 57 -10.13 -1.87 -9.45
CA ARG A 57 -10.87 -2.36 -8.29
C ARG A 57 -9.98 -2.42 -7.06
N PHE A 58 -8.74 -2.89 -7.23
CA PHE A 58 -7.74 -2.90 -6.19
C PHE A 58 -7.46 -1.49 -5.64
N PHE A 59 -7.26 -0.49 -6.49
CA PHE A 59 -7.03 0.88 -6.03
C PHE A 59 -8.25 1.50 -5.34
N MET A 60 -9.46 1.28 -5.87
CA MET A 60 -10.70 1.76 -5.23
C MET A 60 -10.87 1.19 -3.82
N MET A 61 -10.46 -0.07 -3.62
CA MET A 61 -10.48 -0.70 -2.30
C MET A 61 -9.36 -0.16 -1.40
N VAL A 62 -8.12 -0.10 -1.88
CA VAL A 62 -6.94 0.16 -1.04
C VAL A 62 -6.75 1.64 -0.69
N ILE A 63 -7.07 2.58 -1.58
CA ILE A 63 -6.85 4.02 -1.34
C ILE A 63 -7.54 4.51 -0.05
N PRO A 64 -8.82 4.19 0.22
CA PRO A 64 -9.46 4.53 1.49
C PRO A 64 -8.69 4.03 2.71
N PHE A 65 -8.15 2.81 2.67
CA PHE A 65 -7.35 2.25 3.76
C PHE A 65 -5.99 2.91 3.89
N ILE A 66 -5.34 3.33 2.80
CA ILE A 66 -4.12 4.14 2.86
C ILE A 66 -4.40 5.47 3.59
N VAL A 67 -5.49 6.15 3.25
CA VAL A 67 -5.87 7.41 3.91
C VAL A 67 -6.16 7.17 5.39
N LEU A 68 -6.93 6.12 5.72
CA LEU A 68 -7.21 5.75 7.10
C LEU A 68 -5.94 5.38 7.88
N LEU A 69 -4.98 4.72 7.23
CA LEU A 69 -3.68 4.38 7.81
C LEU A 69 -2.89 5.65 8.19
N ILE A 70 -2.90 6.68 7.34
CA ILE A 70 -2.23 7.97 7.61
C ILE A 70 -2.82 8.65 8.85
N ILE A 71 -4.15 8.76 8.86
CA ILE A 71 -4.87 9.44 9.93
C ILE A 71 -4.60 8.74 11.26
N THR A 72 -4.74 7.40 11.28
CA THR A 72 -4.50 6.61 12.49
C THR A 72 -3.03 6.61 12.91
N ALA A 73 -2.07 6.63 11.95
CA ALA A 73 -0.65 6.75 12.26
C ALA A 73 -0.33 8.06 12.99
N ALA A 74 -0.85 9.18 12.48
CA ALA A 74 -0.65 10.50 13.10
C ALA A 74 -1.27 10.56 14.51
N LEU A 75 -2.47 10.00 14.69
CA LEU A 75 -3.11 9.91 16.01
C LEU A 75 -2.29 9.08 17.01
N LEU A 76 -1.73 7.94 16.59
CA LEU A 76 -0.87 7.10 17.43
C LEU A 76 0.45 7.80 17.77
N ALA A 77 1.10 8.45 16.79
CA ALA A 77 2.37 9.14 17.00
C ALA A 77 2.24 10.29 18.02
N ILE A 78 1.16 11.07 17.95
CA ILE A 78 0.87 12.16 18.89
C ILE A 78 0.41 11.60 20.25
N GLY A 79 -0.47 10.60 20.25
CA GLY A 79 -1.10 10.07 21.45
C GLY A 79 -0.13 9.31 22.37
N LEU A 80 0.82 8.57 21.79
CA LEU A 80 1.82 7.78 22.53
C LEU A 80 3.05 8.60 22.95
N ASN A 81 3.15 9.85 22.49
CA ASN A 81 4.20 10.80 22.86
C ASN A 81 5.64 10.26 22.80
N PHE A 82 5.95 9.43 21.78
CA PHE A 82 7.27 8.80 21.63
C PHE A 82 8.45 9.79 21.62
N LYS A 83 8.20 11.06 21.27
CA LYS A 83 9.21 12.13 21.25
C LYS A 83 9.81 12.43 22.62
N GLU A 84 9.03 12.29 23.68
CA GLU A 84 9.45 12.53 25.07
C GLU A 84 9.75 11.23 25.84
N GLY A 85 9.54 10.09 25.17
CA GLY A 85 9.80 8.74 25.70
C GLY A 85 11.18 8.20 25.34
N ASP A 86 11.26 6.88 25.14
CA ASP A 86 12.50 6.19 24.79
C ASP A 86 13.05 6.66 23.42
N PRO A 87 14.29 7.19 23.35
CA PRO A 87 14.92 7.60 22.10
C PRO A 87 14.98 6.50 21.04
N PHE A 88 15.09 5.23 21.43
CA PHE A 88 15.07 4.10 20.51
C PHE A 88 13.68 3.96 19.85
N LEU A 89 12.60 4.05 20.62
CA LEU A 89 11.24 3.96 20.08
C LEU A 89 10.93 5.14 19.14
N TYR A 90 11.42 6.34 19.48
CA TYR A 90 11.31 7.51 18.61
C TYR A 90 12.02 7.29 17.26
N GLN A 91 13.23 6.71 17.27
CA GLN A 91 13.94 6.36 16.03
C GLN A 91 13.17 5.31 15.21
N VAL A 92 12.59 4.29 15.86
CA VAL A 92 11.77 3.28 15.19
C VAL A 92 10.56 3.90 14.48
N VAL A 93 9.92 4.91 15.09
CA VAL A 93 8.82 5.67 14.45
C VAL A 93 9.31 6.34 13.17
N HIS A 94 10.44 7.06 13.20
CA HIS A 94 11.00 7.73 12.03
C HIS A 94 11.38 6.77 10.91
N VAL A 95 11.99 5.63 11.23
CA VAL A 95 12.31 4.59 10.25
C VAL A 95 11.02 4.06 9.60
N LYS A 96 9.99 3.76 10.40
CA LYS A 96 8.70 3.29 9.90
C LYS A 96 8.03 4.33 9.00
N GLU A 97 8.04 5.59 9.40
CA GLU A 97 7.49 6.70 8.62
C GLU A 97 8.23 6.88 7.30
N GLY A 98 9.57 6.83 7.30
CA GLY A 98 10.38 6.91 6.08
C GLY A 98 10.08 5.77 5.09
N LEU A 99 9.98 4.52 5.58
CA LEU A 99 9.57 3.38 4.76
C LEU A 99 8.19 3.60 4.14
N TRP A 100 7.25 4.06 4.96
CA TRP A 100 5.87 4.29 4.56
C TRP A 100 5.74 5.43 3.53
N THR A 101 6.54 6.49 3.64
CA THR A 101 6.62 7.56 2.63
C THR A 101 7.12 7.01 1.30
N ILE A 102 8.20 6.22 1.30
CA ILE A 102 8.74 5.59 0.09
C ILE A 102 7.67 4.69 -0.56
N MET A 103 6.98 3.88 0.23
CA MET A 103 5.91 3.01 -0.26
C MET A 103 4.78 3.80 -0.92
N THR A 104 4.38 4.92 -0.31
CA THR A 104 3.31 5.78 -0.84
C THR A 104 3.72 6.41 -2.17
N ILE A 105 5.00 6.80 -2.32
CA ILE A 105 5.55 7.29 -3.59
C ILE A 105 5.51 6.20 -4.66
N ILE A 106 5.97 4.98 -4.34
CA ILE A 106 5.91 3.84 -5.26
C ILE A 106 4.47 3.55 -5.68
N PHE A 107 3.53 3.53 -4.74
CA PHE A 107 2.11 3.32 -5.02
C PHE A 107 1.52 4.42 -5.91
N SER A 108 1.92 5.67 -5.70
CA SER A 108 1.51 6.80 -6.54
C SER A 108 2.03 6.65 -7.98
N VAL A 109 3.28 6.20 -8.15
CA VAL A 109 3.86 5.88 -9.47
C VAL A 109 3.08 4.73 -10.13
N ILE A 110 2.73 3.68 -9.39
CA ILE A 110 1.90 2.57 -9.88
C ILE A 110 0.55 3.09 -10.38
N PHE A 111 -0.13 3.94 -9.60
CA PHE A 111 -1.43 4.52 -9.96
C PHE A 111 -1.36 5.35 -11.26
N VAL A 112 -0.36 6.23 -11.38
CA VAL A 112 -0.14 7.03 -12.58
C VAL A 112 0.14 6.15 -13.80
N ARG A 113 1.01 5.14 -13.66
CA ARG A 113 1.31 4.20 -14.75
C ARG A 113 0.09 3.42 -15.21
N ARG A 114 -0.73 2.93 -14.28
CA ARG A 114 -1.99 2.24 -14.62
C ARG A 114 -2.96 3.14 -15.37
N ASN A 115 -3.08 4.42 -14.98
CA ASN A 115 -3.96 5.36 -15.67
C ASN A 115 -3.44 5.71 -17.08
N ARG A 116 -2.12 5.79 -17.27
CA ARG A 116 -1.51 5.92 -18.60
C ARG A 116 -1.75 4.67 -19.45
N ALA A 117 -1.62 3.48 -18.85
CA ALA A 117 -1.91 2.21 -19.52
C ALA A 117 -3.38 2.11 -19.96
N GLU A 118 -4.33 2.53 -19.12
CA GLU A 118 -5.75 2.53 -19.48
C GLU A 118 -6.05 3.46 -20.65
N LYS A 119 -5.46 4.67 -20.66
CA LYS A 119 -5.60 5.61 -21.79
C LYS A 119 -5.05 5.02 -23.09
N ALA A 120 -3.87 4.40 -23.05
CA ALA A 120 -3.27 3.74 -24.22
C ALA A 120 -4.14 2.58 -24.72
N PHE A 121 -4.68 1.77 -23.82
CA PHE A 121 -5.55 0.65 -24.16
C PHE A 121 -6.82 1.10 -24.87
N ILE A 122 -7.48 2.16 -24.38
CA ILE A 122 -8.67 2.75 -25.01
C ILE A 122 -8.35 3.31 -26.40
N ALA A 123 -7.15 3.84 -26.60
CA ALA A 123 -6.67 4.34 -27.89
C ALA A 123 -6.22 3.21 -28.86
N GLY A 124 -6.28 1.94 -28.45
CA GLY A 124 -5.81 0.80 -29.26
C GLY A 124 -4.28 0.59 -29.25
N ASP A 125 -3.53 1.36 -28.45
CA ASP A 125 -2.08 1.20 -28.32
C ASP A 125 -1.73 0.15 -27.24
N PHE A 126 -1.81 -1.12 -27.65
CA PHE A 126 -1.51 -2.25 -26.76
C PHE A 126 -0.03 -2.37 -26.40
N THR A 127 0.86 -1.85 -27.25
CA THR A 127 2.31 -1.84 -27.00
C THR A 127 2.63 -0.91 -25.83
N GLU A 128 2.12 0.32 -25.86
CA GLU A 128 2.28 1.27 -24.76
C GLU A 128 1.57 0.79 -23.49
N THR A 129 0.39 0.19 -23.62
CA THR A 129 -0.32 -0.42 -22.49
C THR A 129 0.57 -1.44 -21.77
N LYS A 130 1.17 -2.38 -22.51
CA LYS A 130 2.06 -3.39 -21.95
C LYS A 130 3.31 -2.76 -21.33
N ARG A 131 3.90 -1.74 -21.97
CA ARG A 131 5.08 -1.02 -21.47
C ARG A 131 4.81 -0.31 -20.14
N GLN A 132 3.62 0.24 -19.97
CA GLN A 132 3.23 0.89 -18.72
C GLN A 132 2.95 -0.11 -17.59
N LEU A 133 2.31 -1.25 -17.90
CA LEU A 133 1.95 -2.29 -16.93
C LEU A 133 3.14 -3.17 -16.51
N ALA A 134 4.10 -3.45 -17.39
CA ALA A 134 5.17 -4.41 -17.11
C ALA A 134 5.98 -4.08 -15.85
N PRO A 135 6.42 -2.82 -15.59
CA PRO A 135 7.16 -2.50 -14.37
C PRO A 135 6.33 -2.62 -13.08
N ILE A 136 5.00 -2.47 -13.18
CA ILE A 136 4.10 -2.58 -12.01
C ILE A 136 4.22 -3.98 -11.42
N ALA A 137 4.05 -5.01 -12.25
CA ALA A 137 4.10 -6.40 -11.80
C ALA A 137 5.54 -6.88 -11.54
N ALA A 138 6.50 -6.46 -12.37
CA ALA A 138 7.88 -6.94 -12.30
C ALA A 138 8.63 -6.41 -11.07
N TYR A 139 8.49 -5.11 -10.76
CA TYR A 139 9.37 -4.44 -9.80
C TYR A 139 8.59 -3.64 -8.75
N LEU A 140 7.64 -2.80 -9.15
CA LEU A 140 7.03 -1.83 -8.23
C LEU A 140 6.23 -2.51 -7.13
N ILE A 141 5.34 -3.47 -7.47
CA ILE A 141 4.57 -4.21 -6.46
C ILE A 141 5.48 -5.05 -5.55
N PRO A 142 6.42 -5.88 -6.07
CA PRO A 142 7.33 -6.66 -5.22
C PRO A 142 8.15 -5.82 -4.25
N THR A 143 8.73 -4.72 -4.74
CA THR A 143 9.49 -3.79 -3.89
C THR A 143 8.59 -3.20 -2.81
N ASN A 144 7.36 -2.80 -3.16
CA ASN A 144 6.42 -2.24 -2.20
C ASN A 144 5.97 -3.28 -1.14
N ILE A 145 5.83 -4.56 -1.52
CA ILE A 145 5.56 -5.65 -0.58
C ILE A 145 6.73 -5.80 0.40
N ALA A 146 7.97 -5.85 -0.10
CA ALA A 146 9.15 -6.00 0.76
C ALA A 146 9.26 -4.86 1.78
N LEU A 147 9.11 -3.62 1.32
CA LEU A 147 9.07 -2.44 2.21
C LEU A 147 7.91 -2.54 3.21
N GLY A 148 6.73 -3.00 2.77
CA GLY A 148 5.57 -3.17 3.63
C GLY A 148 5.77 -4.19 4.74
N VAL A 149 6.39 -5.33 4.45
CA VAL A 149 6.73 -6.34 5.45
C VAL A 149 7.75 -5.81 6.46
N ILE A 150 8.76 -5.06 6.00
CA ILE A 150 9.73 -4.41 6.89
C ILE A 150 9.04 -3.35 7.77
N ALA A 151 8.14 -2.54 7.20
CA ALA A 151 7.38 -1.55 7.96
C ALA A 151 6.45 -2.19 9.00
N LEU A 152 5.85 -3.35 8.69
CA LEU A 152 5.05 -4.13 9.64
C LEU A 152 5.91 -4.66 10.80
N TYR A 153 7.14 -5.11 10.54
CA TYR A 153 8.08 -5.53 11.58
C TYR A 153 8.38 -4.38 12.56
N PHE A 154 8.74 -3.20 12.04
CA PHE A 154 8.96 -2.02 12.89
C PHE A 154 7.68 -1.57 13.62
N GLY A 155 6.51 -1.67 12.98
CA GLY A 155 5.23 -1.44 13.65
C GLY A 155 4.97 -2.42 14.80
N GLY A 156 5.42 -3.66 14.68
CA GLY A 156 5.36 -4.67 15.73
C GLY A 156 6.25 -4.35 16.93
N ILE A 157 7.42 -3.74 16.73
CA ILE A 157 8.30 -3.28 17.82
C ILE A 157 7.61 -2.21 18.67
N LEU A 158 6.82 -1.34 18.03
CA LEU A 158 6.06 -0.29 18.71
C LEU A 158 4.83 -0.81 19.45
N ARG A 159 4.48 -2.09 19.32
CA ARG A 159 3.31 -2.69 19.99
C ARG A 159 3.66 -2.96 21.46
N GLY A 160 2.85 -2.43 22.38
CA GLY A 160 2.99 -2.66 23.81
C GLY A 160 3.38 -1.42 24.63
N PHE A 161 3.43 -0.26 23.97
CA PHE A 161 3.61 1.06 24.58
C PHE A 161 2.38 1.93 24.31
#